data_AF-W1I7E8-F1
#
_entry.id   AF-W1I7E8-F1
#
_cell.length_a   1.000
_cell.length_b   1.000
_cell.length_c   1.000
_cell.angle_alpha   90.00
_cell.angle_beta   90.00
_cell.angle_gamma   90.00
#
_symmetry.space_group_name_H-M   'P 1'
#
loop_
_entity.id
_entity.type
_entity.pdbx_description
1 polymer ?
#
loop_
_entity_poly.entity_id
_entity_poly.type
_entity_poly.pdbx_seq_one_letter_code
_entity_poly.pdbx_strand_id
1 'polypeptide(L)'
;MMKLKRIIQMLSEGKSFNAICKDTHSSKTTVSIYKKLVDDTKLPYVELLEKSDSELEKLRFSKLSKPAEDVRKAPLQEMMPEIIKRLGKRYANIQLVYEEFYLKQEGEHYGYTQFKNHVQSYVEAHSYSYHNTYTPGEEWQIDFAGDALYLTDKKTGELTKVTVLVCVMPYSELPFLMALPNATTEWFFHGLNKGLEYMGALPRIAKSDNMRQWVSKSDRYSPSLADACMEWGLYYGIQPTACRVRKPRDKGPVESSVNQLYTYIYARIQDEVFYDINALNSRLWELLDEYCSKPYKGSTRWDIFRSEELPNMNPLPQTMHRFRYRKEVKLSSTYHVCVGSERHFYSVPYKYVGQKVKVMWDTELVEVYCGTEFVCSHPRSFTPYAYSTKKEHMPEAHKAYERSKEQNASTLLWRASFIGASTQWAVDTMLKKTRFPQQAYGNCNALLGLVDKYGKERVERACHMMKMETSTASLQVARNILMNNRDLAMENGEIVSQVPKNDNVRGAGEYSIVMELYANDGKEEQA
;
A
#
# COMPACT_ATOMS: atom_id res chain seq x y z
N MET A 1 6.38 33.57 -47.31
CA MET A 1 6.17 34.67 -48.29
C MET A 1 7.12 35.85 -48.14
N MET A 2 7.55 36.23 -46.94
CA MET A 2 8.50 37.34 -46.74
C MET A 2 9.80 37.24 -47.55
N LYS A 3 10.39 36.04 -47.70
CA LYS A 3 11.59 35.84 -48.54
C LYS A 3 11.37 36.22 -50.00
N LEU A 4 10.18 35.94 -50.56
CA LEU A 4 9.84 36.29 -51.94
C LEU A 4 9.71 37.80 -52.10
N LYS A 5 8.99 38.48 -51.20
CA LYS A 5 8.88 39.94 -51.18
C LYS A 5 10.25 40.61 -51.05
N ARG A 6 11.13 40.06 -50.20
CA ARG A 6 12.50 40.55 -50.04
C ARG A 6 13.33 40.39 -51.32
N ILE A 7 13.21 39.27 -52.01
CA ILE A 7 13.87 39.05 -53.32
C ILE A 7 13.34 40.07 -54.35
N ILE A 8 12.02 40.30 -54.43
CA ILE A 8 11.41 41.28 -55.33
C ILE A 8 11.89 42.70 -55.04
N GLN A 9 11.98 43.08 -53.75
CA GLN A 9 12.51 44.37 -53.30
C GLN A 9 13.99 44.55 -53.68
N MET A 10 14.83 43.54 -53.47
CA MET A 10 16.24 43.67 -53.83
C MET A 10 16.47 43.65 -55.35
N LEU A 11 15.58 43.00 -56.11
CA LEU A 11 15.57 43.08 -57.58
C LEU A 11 15.16 44.48 -58.05
N SER A 12 14.17 45.13 -57.40
CA SER A 12 13.78 46.51 -57.74
C SER A 12 14.88 47.54 -57.42
N GLU A 13 15.69 47.28 -56.40
CA GLU A 13 16.88 48.05 -56.03
C GLU A 13 18.10 47.79 -56.96
N GLY A 14 17.98 46.90 -57.95
CA GLY A 14 19.06 46.60 -58.90
C GLY A 14 20.24 45.81 -58.31
N LYS A 15 20.06 45.14 -57.17
CA LYS A 15 21.14 44.39 -56.51
C LYS A 15 21.54 43.15 -57.31
N SER A 16 22.83 42.81 -57.26
CA SER A 16 23.37 41.62 -57.93
C SER A 16 22.83 40.32 -57.31
N PHE A 17 22.78 39.24 -58.09
CA PHE A 17 22.29 37.94 -57.60
C PHE A 17 23.10 37.43 -56.40
N ASN A 18 24.41 37.69 -56.37
CA ASN A 18 25.27 37.33 -55.23
C ASN A 18 24.84 38.06 -53.95
N ALA A 19 24.47 39.34 -54.05
CA ALA A 19 23.98 40.12 -52.91
C ALA A 19 22.62 39.62 -52.43
N ILE A 20 21.71 39.29 -53.36
CA ILE A 20 20.38 38.74 -53.03
C ILE A 20 20.51 37.38 -52.35
N CYS A 21 21.34 36.48 -52.87
CA CYS A 21 21.60 35.17 -52.26
C CYS A 21 22.17 35.29 -50.85
N LYS A 22 23.07 36.25 -50.61
CA LYS A 22 23.68 36.51 -49.30
C LYS A 22 22.66 36.99 -48.27
N ASP A 23 21.77 37.91 -48.65
CA ASP A 23 20.76 38.49 -47.74
C ASP A 23 19.57 37.55 -47.49
N THR A 24 19.15 36.80 -48.51
CA THR A 24 17.93 35.97 -48.45
C THR A 24 18.20 34.52 -48.12
N HIS A 25 19.49 34.14 -47.95
CA HIS A 25 19.96 32.76 -47.78
C HIS A 25 19.34 31.79 -48.79
N SER A 26 19.19 32.24 -50.03
CA SER A 26 18.54 31.49 -51.12
C SER A 26 19.55 31.15 -52.20
N SER A 27 19.38 29.98 -52.86
CA SER A 27 20.28 29.58 -53.95
C SER A 27 20.15 30.51 -55.17
N LYS A 28 21.20 30.62 -55.99
CA LYS A 28 21.15 31.38 -57.25
C LYS A 28 20.06 30.87 -58.19
N THR A 29 19.84 29.56 -58.20
CA THR A 29 18.76 28.92 -58.97
C THR A 29 17.39 29.42 -58.51
N THR A 30 17.16 29.49 -57.19
CA THR A 30 15.93 29.99 -56.61
C THR A 30 15.69 31.47 -56.94
N VAL A 31 16.72 32.32 -56.82
CA VAL A 31 16.64 33.75 -57.18
C VAL A 31 16.37 33.92 -58.67
N SER A 32 17.00 33.12 -59.53
CA SER A 32 16.76 33.13 -60.98
C SER A 32 15.33 32.72 -61.35
N ILE A 33 14.78 31.70 -60.67
CA ILE A 33 13.39 31.27 -60.86
C ILE A 33 12.43 32.40 -60.49
N TYR A 34 12.65 33.06 -59.35
CA TYR A 34 11.80 34.17 -58.91
C TYR A 34 11.94 35.40 -59.79
N LYS A 35 13.15 35.74 -60.26
CA LYS A 35 13.32 36.83 -61.23
C LYS A 35 12.55 36.53 -62.51
N LYS A 36 12.68 35.33 -63.07
CA LYS A 36 11.93 34.92 -64.26
C LYS A 36 10.43 35.00 -64.03
N LEU A 37 9.97 34.59 -62.85
CA LEU A 37 8.56 34.67 -62.48
C LEU A 37 8.05 36.12 -62.43
N VAL A 38 8.86 37.04 -61.91
CA VAL A 38 8.54 38.48 -61.87
C VAL A 38 8.57 39.09 -63.28
N ASP A 39 9.62 38.82 -64.06
CA ASP A 39 9.77 39.33 -65.43
C ASP A 39 8.61 38.85 -66.34
N ASP A 40 8.15 37.61 -66.16
CA ASP A 40 7.03 37.02 -66.89
C ASP A 40 5.67 37.69 -66.57
N THR A 41 5.51 38.33 -65.40
CA THR A 41 4.25 39.01 -65.04
C THR A 41 4.08 40.36 -65.72
N LYS A 42 5.16 40.95 -66.26
CA LYS A 42 5.19 42.29 -66.87
C LYS A 42 4.64 43.42 -65.97
N LEU A 43 4.47 43.18 -64.68
CA LEU A 43 4.05 44.19 -63.71
C LEU A 43 5.28 44.89 -63.12
N PRO A 44 5.20 46.20 -62.81
CA PRO A 44 6.27 46.89 -62.13
C PRO A 44 6.48 46.31 -60.73
N TYR A 45 7.73 46.27 -60.27
CA TYR A 45 8.10 45.67 -58.98
C TYR A 45 7.34 46.26 -57.78
N VAL A 46 6.95 47.54 -57.85
CA VAL A 46 6.17 48.23 -56.82
C VAL A 46 4.78 47.61 -56.67
N GLU A 47 4.07 47.37 -57.77
CA GLU A 47 2.75 46.72 -57.76
C GLU A 47 2.80 45.26 -57.28
N LEU A 48 3.92 44.56 -57.50
CA LEU A 48 4.11 43.21 -57.00
C LEU A 48 4.36 43.16 -55.48
N LEU A 49 4.99 44.19 -54.91
CA LEU A 49 5.21 44.29 -53.47
C LEU A 49 3.92 44.65 -52.70
N GLU A 50 3.00 45.37 -53.34
CA GLU A 50 1.70 45.72 -52.79
C GLU A 50 0.68 44.57 -52.80
N LYS A 51 0.92 43.52 -53.60
CA LYS A 51 0.06 42.33 -53.61
C LYS A 51 0.04 41.61 -52.26
N SER A 52 -1.12 41.06 -51.95
CA SER A 52 -1.31 40.22 -50.78
C SER A 52 -0.49 38.93 -50.90
N ASP A 53 -0.16 38.32 -49.76
CA ASP A 53 0.58 37.06 -49.73
C ASP A 53 -0.16 35.94 -50.49
N SER A 54 -1.50 35.95 -50.51
CA SER A 54 -2.31 34.99 -51.27
C SER A 54 -2.17 35.15 -52.79
N GLU A 55 -2.10 36.39 -53.29
CA GLU A 55 -1.97 36.67 -54.73
C GLU A 55 -0.57 36.31 -55.24
N LEU A 56 0.46 36.58 -54.45
CA LEU A 56 1.84 36.19 -54.74
C LEU A 56 2.03 34.66 -54.69
N GLU A 57 1.31 33.96 -53.82
CA GLU A 57 1.29 32.49 -53.84
C GLU A 57 0.61 31.95 -55.10
N LYS A 58 -0.53 32.51 -55.51
CA LYS A 58 -1.20 32.09 -56.76
C LYS A 58 -0.30 32.27 -57.99
N LEU A 59 0.49 33.34 -58.03
CA LEU A 59 1.51 33.58 -59.07
C LEU A 59 2.64 32.54 -59.03
N ARG A 60 3.04 32.08 -57.83
CA ARG A 60 4.04 31.04 -57.63
C ARG A 60 3.53 29.65 -58.04
N PHE A 61 2.28 29.33 -57.73
CA PHE A 61 1.67 28.03 -57.98
C PHE A 61 1.06 27.86 -59.38
N SER A 62 0.75 28.94 -60.10
CA SER A 62 0.20 28.84 -61.46
C SER A 62 1.17 28.28 -62.50
N LYS A 63 2.49 28.29 -62.22
CA LYS A 63 3.54 27.75 -63.10
C LYS A 63 4.28 26.52 -62.55
N LEU A 64 4.05 26.14 -61.29
CA LEU A 64 4.49 24.83 -60.80
C LEU A 64 3.43 23.83 -61.26
N SER A 65 3.79 22.97 -62.21
CA SER A 65 2.92 21.86 -62.64
C SER A 65 2.37 21.19 -61.38
N LYS A 66 1.04 21.18 -61.20
CA LYS A 66 0.44 20.41 -60.12
C LYS A 66 1.00 18.99 -60.24
N PRO A 67 1.53 18.39 -59.16
CA PRO A 67 1.85 16.97 -59.18
C PRO A 67 0.61 16.24 -59.69
N ALA A 68 0.80 15.27 -60.60
CA ALA A 68 -0.32 14.45 -61.06
C ALA A 68 -1.06 13.91 -59.83
N GLU A 69 -2.39 14.07 -59.79
CA GLU A 69 -3.18 13.58 -58.66
C GLU A 69 -3.00 12.06 -58.58
N ASP A 70 -2.53 11.59 -57.42
CA ASP A 70 -2.35 10.16 -57.19
C ASP A 70 -3.72 9.48 -57.22
N VAL A 71 -3.91 8.58 -58.19
CA VAL A 71 -5.17 7.88 -58.46
C VAL A 71 -5.65 7.09 -57.24
N ARG A 72 -4.73 6.69 -56.35
CA ARG A 72 -5.02 5.94 -55.10
C ARG A 72 -5.61 6.81 -54.00
N LYS A 73 -5.49 8.14 -54.09
CA LYS A 73 -5.90 9.07 -53.03
C LYS A 73 -7.41 9.17 -52.87
N ALA A 74 -8.15 9.25 -53.98
CA ALA A 74 -9.60 9.39 -53.94
C ALA A 74 -10.31 8.14 -53.36
N PRO A 75 -9.97 6.90 -53.79
CA PRO A 75 -10.52 5.69 -53.17
C PRO A 75 -10.20 5.58 -51.68
N LEU A 76 -8.95 5.90 -51.27
CA LEU A 76 -8.57 5.88 -49.86
C LEU A 76 -9.39 6.88 -49.02
N GLN A 77 -9.65 8.08 -49.54
CA GLN A 77 -10.47 9.08 -48.86
C GLN A 77 -11.92 8.62 -48.68
N GLU A 78 -12.49 7.96 -49.68
CA GLU A 78 -13.85 7.39 -49.61
C GLU A 78 -13.96 6.27 -48.57
N MET A 79 -12.92 5.43 -48.46
CA MET A 79 -12.87 4.33 -47.48
C MET A 79 -12.56 4.79 -46.05
N MET A 80 -12.11 6.04 -45.87
CA MET A 80 -11.58 6.53 -44.60
C MET A 80 -12.57 6.49 -43.42
N PRO A 81 -13.86 6.83 -43.58
CA PRO A 81 -14.84 6.67 -42.50
C PRO A 81 -14.94 5.24 -41.96
N GLU A 82 -14.89 4.23 -42.84
CA GLU A 82 -14.95 2.82 -42.45
C GLU A 82 -13.62 2.34 -41.82
N ILE A 83 -12.48 2.86 -42.29
CA ILE A 83 -11.16 2.64 -41.67
C ILE A 83 -11.16 3.11 -40.21
N ILE A 84 -11.62 4.34 -39.95
CA ILE A 84 -11.71 4.89 -38.58
C ILE A 84 -12.68 4.09 -37.71
N LYS A 85 -13.84 3.71 -38.24
CA LYS A 85 -14.81 2.87 -37.52
C LYS A 85 -14.21 1.52 -37.09
N ARG A 86 -13.36 0.92 -37.94
CA ARG A 86 -12.67 -0.34 -37.62
C ARG A 86 -11.55 -0.15 -36.60
N LEU A 87 -10.81 0.96 -36.66
CA LEU A 87 -9.82 1.32 -35.63
C LEU A 87 -10.45 1.56 -34.25
N GLY A 88 -11.73 1.95 -34.19
CA GLY A 88 -12.46 2.10 -32.94
C GLY A 88 -12.89 0.80 -32.26
N LYS A 89 -12.63 -0.38 -32.85
CA LYS A 89 -12.96 -1.67 -32.24
C LYS A 89 -11.93 -2.10 -31.20
N ARG A 90 -12.38 -2.81 -30.16
CA ARG A 90 -11.50 -3.36 -29.11
C ARG A 90 -10.43 -4.26 -29.76
N TYR A 91 -9.15 -4.02 -29.43
CA TYR A 91 -7.97 -4.71 -29.96
C TYR A 91 -7.63 -4.43 -31.44
N ALA A 92 -8.29 -3.48 -32.10
CA ALA A 92 -7.89 -3.06 -33.44
C ALA A 92 -6.61 -2.22 -33.38
N ASN A 93 -5.69 -2.47 -34.31
CA ASN A 93 -4.51 -1.64 -34.52
C ASN A 93 -4.39 -1.29 -36.01
N ILE A 94 -3.58 -0.27 -36.34
CA ILE A 94 -3.45 0.24 -37.72
C ILE A 94 -2.92 -0.82 -38.67
N GLN A 95 -2.05 -1.73 -38.21
CA GLN A 95 -1.54 -2.84 -39.01
C GLN A 95 -2.67 -3.81 -39.39
N LEU A 96 -3.50 -4.20 -38.43
CA LEU A 96 -4.62 -5.11 -38.63
C LEU A 96 -5.65 -4.54 -39.62
N VAL A 97 -5.99 -3.25 -39.50
CA VAL A 97 -6.93 -2.60 -40.43
C VAL A 97 -6.31 -2.44 -41.83
N TYR A 98 -4.99 -2.24 -41.91
CA TYR A 98 -4.28 -2.24 -43.19
C TYR A 98 -4.35 -3.61 -43.88
N GLU A 99 -4.06 -4.70 -43.17
CA GLU A 99 -4.00 -6.06 -43.71
C GLU A 99 -5.38 -6.68 -43.97
N GLU A 100 -6.31 -6.54 -43.04
CA GLU A 100 -7.58 -7.26 -43.08
C GLU A 100 -8.71 -6.50 -43.76
N PHE A 101 -8.53 -5.21 -44.00
CA PHE A 101 -9.54 -4.37 -44.63
C PHE A 101 -9.01 -3.66 -45.87
N TYR A 102 -7.95 -2.84 -45.72
CA TYR A 102 -7.48 -1.99 -46.81
C TYR A 102 -6.90 -2.81 -47.97
N LEU A 103 -5.99 -3.76 -47.70
CA LEU A 103 -5.38 -4.62 -48.74
C LEU A 103 -6.35 -5.62 -49.40
N LYS A 104 -7.55 -5.79 -48.84
CA LYS A 104 -8.58 -6.69 -49.40
C LYS A 104 -9.55 -5.96 -50.34
N GLN A 105 -9.37 -4.66 -50.57
CA GLN A 105 -10.20 -3.89 -51.49
C GLN A 105 -9.68 -4.04 -52.93
N GLU A 106 -10.54 -3.77 -53.91
CA GLU A 106 -10.12 -3.78 -55.31
C GLU A 106 -9.37 -2.48 -55.66
N GLY A 107 -8.22 -2.61 -56.34
CA GLY A 107 -7.44 -1.48 -56.85
C GLY A 107 -5.98 -1.46 -56.38
N GLU A 108 -5.30 -0.36 -56.68
CA GLU A 108 -3.92 -0.13 -56.23
C GLU A 108 -3.88 0.42 -54.80
N HIS A 109 -2.98 -0.13 -53.98
CA HIS A 109 -2.89 0.18 -52.57
C HIS A 109 -1.65 1.00 -52.25
N TYR A 110 -1.75 1.84 -51.21
CA TYR A 110 -0.58 2.45 -50.58
C TYR A 110 0.19 1.42 -49.74
N GLY A 111 1.51 1.60 -49.64
CA GLY A 111 2.31 0.89 -48.65
C GLY A 111 1.92 1.31 -47.23
N TYR A 112 2.16 0.44 -46.24
CA TYR A 112 1.76 0.64 -44.84
C TYR A 112 2.12 2.03 -44.28
N THR A 113 3.34 2.51 -44.52
CA THR A 113 3.80 3.82 -44.04
C THR A 113 2.99 4.98 -44.62
N GLN A 114 2.66 4.91 -45.92
CA GLN A 114 1.85 5.94 -46.58
C GLN A 114 0.39 5.86 -46.12
N PHE A 115 -0.17 4.66 -46.01
CA PHE A 115 -1.50 4.43 -45.45
C PHE A 115 -1.62 5.02 -44.03
N LYS A 116 -0.66 4.71 -43.15
CA LYS A 116 -0.60 5.23 -41.79
C LYS A 116 -0.57 6.77 -41.76
N ASN A 117 0.24 7.39 -42.62
CA ASN A 117 0.32 8.85 -42.72
C ASN A 117 -1.02 9.47 -43.17
N HIS A 118 -1.71 8.85 -44.13
CA HIS A 118 -3.02 9.32 -44.58
C HIS A 118 -4.11 9.16 -43.52
N VAL A 119 -4.13 8.03 -42.80
CA VAL A 119 -5.04 7.81 -41.67
C VAL A 119 -4.79 8.84 -40.57
N GLN A 120 -3.52 9.08 -40.21
CA GLN A 120 -3.13 10.06 -39.21
C GLN A 120 -3.56 11.48 -39.61
N SER A 121 -3.28 11.89 -40.84
CA SER A 121 -3.68 13.20 -41.38
C SER A 121 -5.21 13.37 -41.40
N TYR A 122 -5.95 12.30 -41.72
CA TYR A 122 -7.41 12.32 -41.70
C TYR A 122 -7.97 12.43 -40.29
N VAL A 123 -7.40 11.69 -39.33
CA VAL A 123 -7.74 11.82 -37.90
C VAL A 123 -7.46 13.24 -37.44
N GLU A 124 -6.33 13.84 -37.77
CA GLU A 124 -6.02 15.23 -37.41
C GLU A 124 -7.02 16.24 -37.99
N ALA A 125 -7.46 16.03 -39.24
CA ALA A 125 -8.43 16.90 -39.90
C ALA A 125 -9.90 16.70 -39.44
N HIS A 126 -10.26 15.53 -38.89
CA HIS A 126 -11.65 15.17 -38.54
C HIS A 126 -11.88 14.88 -37.06
N SER A 127 -10.82 14.77 -36.25
CA SER A 127 -10.90 14.70 -34.79
C SER A 127 -11.00 16.12 -34.23
N TYR A 128 -12.23 16.62 -34.19
CA TYR A 128 -12.52 17.80 -33.39
C TYR A 128 -12.37 17.43 -31.90
N SER A 129 -11.16 17.63 -31.37
CA SER A 129 -10.94 17.70 -29.93
C SER A 129 -11.23 19.13 -29.49
N TYR A 130 -12.05 19.29 -28.46
CA TYR A 130 -12.14 20.57 -27.78
C TYR A 130 -10.78 20.79 -27.12
N HIS A 131 -10.08 21.86 -27.47
CA HIS A 131 -8.85 22.23 -26.77
C HIS A 131 -9.23 22.69 -25.37
N ASN A 132 -9.14 21.79 -24.39
CA ASN A 132 -9.27 22.17 -22.99
C ASN A 132 -8.08 23.08 -22.66
N THR A 133 -8.33 24.37 -22.54
CA THR A 133 -7.39 25.31 -21.91
C THR A 133 -7.46 25.09 -20.41
N TYR A 134 -6.36 24.60 -19.83
CA TYR A 134 -6.19 24.51 -18.39
C TYR A 134 -5.57 25.81 -17.89
N THR A 135 -6.11 26.37 -16.81
CA THR A 135 -5.46 27.48 -16.11
C THR A 135 -4.34 26.92 -15.23
N PRO A 136 -3.13 27.50 -15.25
CA PRO A 136 -2.02 27.03 -14.43
C PRO A 136 -2.38 26.96 -12.92
N GLY A 137 -2.15 25.82 -12.27
CA GLY A 137 -2.35 25.64 -10.83
C GLY A 137 -3.82 25.57 -10.37
N GLU A 138 -4.79 25.60 -11.29
CA GLU A 138 -6.21 25.67 -10.94
C GLU A 138 -6.82 24.31 -10.62
N GLU A 139 -6.70 23.35 -11.54
CA GLU A 139 -7.41 22.06 -11.49
C GLU A 139 -6.42 20.92 -11.26
N TRP A 140 -6.72 20.03 -10.31
CA TRP A 140 -6.03 18.77 -10.09
C TRP A 140 -6.97 17.61 -10.37
N GLN A 141 -6.63 16.74 -11.32
CA GLN A 141 -7.47 15.62 -11.74
C GLN A 141 -7.06 14.33 -11.04
N ILE A 142 -8.04 13.60 -10.52
CA ILE A 142 -7.83 12.40 -9.71
C ILE A 142 -8.50 11.19 -10.38
N ASP A 143 -7.80 10.06 -10.41
CA ASP A 143 -8.32 8.78 -10.86
C ASP A 143 -7.68 7.58 -10.14
N PHE A 144 -8.29 6.41 -10.30
CA PHE A 144 -7.59 5.15 -10.09
C PHE A 144 -7.14 4.57 -11.42
N ALA A 145 -5.92 4.04 -11.45
CA ALA A 145 -5.49 3.22 -12.57
C ALA A 145 -6.38 1.97 -12.67
N GLY A 146 -6.81 1.64 -13.89
CA GLY A 146 -7.59 0.43 -14.18
C GLY A 146 -6.82 -0.88 -13.96
N ASP A 147 -5.53 -0.90 -14.31
CA ASP A 147 -4.65 -2.05 -14.13
C ASP A 147 -3.99 -1.99 -12.76
N ALA A 148 -4.15 -3.07 -12.00
CA ALA A 148 -3.63 -3.17 -10.66
C ALA A 148 -2.20 -3.72 -10.65
N LEU A 149 -1.46 -3.29 -9.63
CA LEU A 149 -0.21 -3.90 -9.23
C LEU A 149 -0.48 -4.94 -8.14
N TYR A 150 0.53 -5.73 -7.81
CA TYR A 150 0.41 -6.83 -6.86
C TYR A 150 1.56 -6.81 -5.84
N LEU A 151 1.24 -7.23 -4.62
CA LEU A 151 2.22 -7.58 -3.60
C LEU A 151 2.27 -9.10 -3.45
N THR A 152 3.46 -9.64 -3.29
CA THR A 152 3.68 -11.08 -3.10
C THR A 152 3.85 -11.38 -1.62
N ASP A 153 3.14 -12.38 -1.10
CA ASP A 153 3.38 -12.87 0.26
C ASP A 153 4.72 -13.64 0.33
N LYS A 154 5.59 -13.28 1.28
CA LYS A 154 6.93 -13.89 1.43
C LYS A 154 6.91 -15.39 1.73
N LYS A 155 5.85 -15.90 2.34
CA LYS A 155 5.72 -17.28 2.80
C LYS A 155 4.96 -18.13 1.81
N THR A 156 3.86 -17.61 1.25
CA THR A 156 2.95 -18.38 0.38
C THR A 156 3.18 -18.13 -1.10
N GLY A 157 3.79 -17.00 -1.48
CA GLY A 157 3.91 -16.56 -2.87
C GLY A 157 2.59 -16.03 -3.46
N GLU A 158 1.54 -15.88 -2.64
CA GLU A 158 0.23 -15.40 -3.10
C GLU A 158 0.27 -13.92 -3.48
N LEU A 159 -0.42 -13.57 -4.57
CA LEU A 159 -0.49 -12.20 -5.10
C LEU A 159 -1.71 -11.45 -4.53
N THR A 160 -1.46 -10.40 -3.77
CA THR A 160 -2.48 -9.48 -3.26
C THR A 160 -2.57 -8.26 -4.17
N LYS A 161 -3.76 -8.05 -4.75
CA LYS A 161 -4.04 -6.89 -5.61
C LYS A 161 -3.99 -5.59 -4.80
N VAL A 162 -3.25 -4.60 -5.29
CA VAL A 162 -3.26 -3.22 -4.76
C VAL A 162 -3.97 -2.28 -5.73
N THR A 163 -4.52 -1.19 -5.21
CA THR A 163 -5.14 -0.13 -6.03
C THR A 163 -4.11 0.96 -6.27
N VAL A 164 -4.08 1.56 -7.46
CA VAL A 164 -3.11 2.61 -7.77
C VAL A 164 -3.85 3.92 -8.00
N LEU A 165 -3.59 4.90 -7.12
CA LEU A 165 -4.09 6.26 -7.22
C LEU A 165 -3.20 7.05 -8.20
N VAL A 166 -3.85 7.78 -9.10
CA VAL A 166 -3.21 8.67 -10.06
C VAL A 166 -3.80 10.06 -9.90
N CYS A 167 -2.95 11.07 -9.79
CA CYS A 167 -3.38 12.45 -9.79
C CYS A 167 -2.54 13.27 -10.77
N VAL A 168 -3.12 14.24 -11.46
CA VAL A 168 -2.44 14.96 -12.55
C VAL A 168 -2.79 16.44 -12.51
N MET A 169 -1.77 17.29 -12.59
CA MET A 169 -1.92 18.70 -12.96
C MET A 169 -2.00 18.80 -14.48
N PRO A 170 -3.15 19.12 -15.08
CA PRO A 170 -3.37 18.98 -16.52
C PRO A 170 -2.64 20.04 -17.36
N TYR A 171 -2.16 21.14 -16.77
CA TYR A 171 -1.39 22.17 -17.46
C TYR A 171 0.03 21.70 -17.79
N SER A 172 0.81 21.32 -16.77
CA SER A 172 2.14 20.72 -16.92
C SER A 172 2.11 19.24 -17.30
N GLU A 173 0.95 18.59 -17.18
CA GLU A 173 0.82 17.12 -17.15
C GLU A 173 1.72 16.46 -16.09
N LEU A 174 2.01 17.16 -14.97
CA LEU A 174 2.74 16.59 -13.84
C LEU A 174 1.88 15.52 -13.16
N PRO A 175 2.28 14.23 -13.21
CA PRO A 175 1.56 13.16 -12.54
C PRO A 175 2.09 12.91 -11.13
N PHE A 176 1.21 12.39 -10.29
CA PHE A 176 1.53 11.72 -9.05
C PHE A 176 0.91 10.32 -9.08
N LEU A 177 1.65 9.33 -8.59
CA LEU A 177 1.26 7.92 -8.59
C LEU A 177 1.54 7.34 -7.19
N MET A 178 0.57 6.58 -6.65
CA MET A 178 0.78 5.85 -5.41
C MET A 178 -0.03 4.56 -5.37
N ALA A 179 0.62 3.45 -5.06
CA ALA A 179 -0.04 2.21 -4.70
C ALA A 179 -0.62 2.29 -3.28
N LEU A 180 -1.89 1.90 -3.16
CA LEU A 180 -2.68 1.86 -1.94
C LEU A 180 -3.14 0.42 -1.68
N PRO A 181 -3.26 -0.03 -0.42
CA PRO A 181 -3.71 -1.38 -0.13
C PRO A 181 -5.11 -1.68 -0.71
N ASN A 182 -5.98 -0.68 -0.73
CA ASN A 182 -7.32 -0.74 -1.32
C ASN A 182 -7.89 0.67 -1.57
N ALA A 183 -9.06 0.74 -2.20
CA ALA A 183 -9.78 1.99 -2.50
C ALA A 183 -10.76 2.42 -1.39
N THR A 184 -10.45 2.16 -0.12
CA THR A 184 -11.26 2.67 0.99
C THR A 184 -11.01 4.16 1.22
N THR A 185 -11.95 4.82 1.89
CA THR A 185 -11.91 6.26 2.15
C THR A 185 -10.62 6.70 2.86
N GLU A 186 -10.16 5.94 3.87
CA GLU A 186 -8.94 6.30 4.61
C GLU A 186 -7.69 6.28 3.74
N TRP A 187 -7.55 5.28 2.87
CA TRP A 187 -6.41 5.15 1.99
C TRP A 187 -6.47 6.14 0.85
N PHE A 188 -7.68 6.46 0.37
CA PHE A 188 -7.87 7.50 -0.65
C PHE A 188 -7.40 8.87 -0.15
N PHE A 189 -7.87 9.35 1.01
CA PHE A 189 -7.42 10.64 1.55
C PHE A 189 -5.95 10.65 1.97
N HIS A 190 -5.43 9.51 2.45
CA HIS A 190 -3.99 9.36 2.67
C HIS A 190 -3.20 9.57 1.37
N GLY A 191 -3.63 8.93 0.27
CA GLY A 191 -3.01 9.09 -1.05
C GLY A 191 -3.13 10.52 -1.59
N LEU A 192 -4.28 11.18 -1.41
CA LEU A 192 -4.44 12.58 -1.81
C LEU A 192 -3.49 13.49 -1.04
N ASN A 193 -3.37 13.32 0.28
CA ASN A 193 -2.43 14.08 1.08
C ASN A 193 -0.98 13.87 0.61
N LYS A 194 -0.60 12.63 0.29
CA LYS A 194 0.72 12.32 -0.28
C LYS A 194 0.94 13.00 -1.64
N GLY A 195 -0.09 13.12 -2.46
CA GLY A 195 -0.06 13.86 -3.72
C GLY A 195 0.12 15.37 -3.51
N LEU A 196 -0.59 15.96 -2.55
CA LEU A 196 -0.41 17.37 -2.14
C LEU A 196 1.02 17.61 -1.63
N GLU A 197 1.54 16.71 -0.79
CA GLU A 197 2.93 16.74 -0.29
C GLU A 197 3.94 16.66 -1.44
N TYR A 198 3.72 15.77 -2.41
CA TYR A 198 4.61 15.58 -3.56
C TYR A 198 4.76 16.86 -4.38
N MET A 199 3.65 17.53 -4.69
CA MET A 199 3.70 18.79 -5.45
C MET A 199 4.06 20.02 -4.61
N GLY A 200 3.99 19.92 -3.27
CA GLY A 200 4.38 20.98 -2.35
C GLY A 200 3.39 22.15 -2.28
N ALA A 201 2.17 22.00 -2.80
CA ALA A 201 1.18 23.07 -2.91
C ALA A 201 -0.25 22.54 -3.00
N LEU A 202 -1.23 23.43 -2.86
CA LEU A 202 -2.66 23.13 -2.90
C LEU A 202 -3.31 23.73 -4.16
N PRO A 203 -3.99 22.92 -5.00
CA PRO A 203 -4.72 23.41 -6.16
C PRO A 203 -6.01 24.14 -5.72
N ARG A 204 -6.66 24.88 -6.62
CA ARG A 204 -7.97 25.47 -6.31
C ARG A 204 -9.11 24.45 -6.37
N ILE A 205 -9.02 23.53 -7.32
CA ILE A 205 -10.07 22.56 -7.63
C ILE A 205 -9.45 21.17 -7.63
N ALA A 206 -10.07 20.23 -6.93
CA ALA A 206 -9.78 18.80 -7.06
C ALA A 206 -10.96 18.14 -7.78
N LYS A 207 -10.68 17.51 -8.91
CA LYS A 207 -11.69 16.95 -9.81
C LYS A 207 -11.53 15.44 -9.92
N SER A 208 -12.59 14.70 -9.63
CA SER A 208 -12.64 13.25 -9.82
C SER A 208 -13.81 12.88 -10.73
N ASP A 209 -13.70 11.75 -11.45
CA ASP A 209 -14.87 11.13 -12.07
C ASP A 209 -15.53 10.15 -11.08
N ASN A 210 -16.75 9.74 -11.43
CA ASN A 210 -17.77 8.98 -10.75
C ASN A 210 -17.30 7.66 -10.06
N MET A 211 -16.39 7.79 -9.09
CA MET A 211 -16.13 6.74 -8.12
C MET A 211 -17.46 6.46 -7.41
N ARG A 212 -17.88 5.20 -7.31
CA ARG A 212 -19.15 4.74 -6.67
C ARG A 212 -19.38 5.26 -5.24
N GLN A 213 -18.43 6.01 -4.71
CA GLN A 213 -18.38 6.56 -3.37
C GLN A 213 -18.61 8.10 -3.36
N TRP A 214 -18.53 8.84 -4.49
CA TRP A 214 -18.81 10.29 -4.52
C TRP A 214 -20.31 10.61 -4.26
N VAL A 215 -21.19 9.61 -4.33
CA VAL A 215 -22.63 9.74 -4.12
C VAL A 215 -23.10 8.73 -3.07
N SER A 216 -23.15 9.20 -1.82
CA SER A 216 -24.02 8.74 -0.72
C SER A 216 -24.44 7.26 -0.69
N LYS A 217 -23.85 6.51 0.26
CA LYS A 217 -24.65 5.70 1.20
C LYS A 217 -24.18 6.04 2.61
N SER A 218 -25.08 6.62 3.40
CA SER A 218 -24.92 6.81 4.83
C SER A 218 -24.76 5.45 5.51
N ASP A 219 -23.61 5.19 6.13
CA ASP A 219 -23.52 4.19 7.19
C ASP A 219 -23.65 4.92 8.53
N ARG A 220 -24.36 4.32 9.49
CA ARG A 220 -24.65 4.92 10.80
C ARG A 220 -23.36 5.20 11.60
N TYR A 221 -22.23 4.62 11.20
CA TYR A 221 -20.97 4.65 11.93
C TYR A 221 -19.76 5.16 11.10
N SER A 222 -19.97 5.63 9.86
CA SER A 222 -18.91 6.22 9.03
C SER A 222 -19.44 7.45 8.28
N PRO A 223 -18.69 8.58 8.24
CA PRO A 223 -19.02 9.64 7.29
C PRO A 223 -19.08 9.07 5.88
N SER A 224 -20.03 9.54 5.06
CA SER A 224 -20.02 9.18 3.65
C SER A 224 -18.74 9.74 3.01
N LEU A 225 -18.23 9.13 1.93
CA LEU A 225 -17.07 9.68 1.24
C LEU A 225 -17.32 11.14 0.80
N ALA A 226 -18.57 11.52 0.52
CA ALA A 226 -18.95 12.90 0.24
C ALA A 226 -18.70 13.84 1.43
N ASP A 227 -19.09 13.44 2.65
CA ASP A 227 -18.84 14.25 3.87
C ASP A 227 -17.34 14.39 4.14
N ALA A 228 -16.60 13.29 3.99
CA ALA A 228 -15.16 13.27 4.13
C ALA A 228 -14.46 14.16 3.09
N CYS A 229 -14.97 14.19 1.85
CA CYS A 229 -14.46 15.02 0.77
C CYS A 229 -14.73 16.51 1.02
N MET A 230 -15.91 16.84 1.54
CA MET A 230 -16.23 18.21 1.96
C MET A 230 -15.35 18.65 3.14
N GLU A 231 -15.15 17.79 4.15
CA GLU A 231 -14.26 18.09 5.29
C GLU A 231 -12.82 18.35 4.81
N TRP A 232 -12.30 17.48 3.94
CA TRP A 232 -10.97 17.61 3.34
C TRP A 232 -10.86 18.90 2.50
N GLY A 233 -11.84 19.19 1.66
CA GLY A 233 -11.89 20.40 0.84
C GLY A 233 -11.93 21.68 1.69
N LEU A 234 -12.75 21.70 2.74
CA LEU A 234 -12.83 22.83 3.68
C LEU A 234 -11.52 23.04 4.43
N TYR A 235 -10.84 21.96 4.83
CA TYR A 235 -9.57 22.05 5.55
C TYR A 235 -8.46 22.70 4.71
N TYR A 236 -8.34 22.29 3.45
CA TYR A 236 -7.30 22.79 2.55
C TYR A 236 -7.72 24.01 1.71
N GLY A 237 -9.00 24.42 1.76
CA GLY A 237 -9.53 25.44 0.86
C GLY A 237 -9.57 24.99 -0.61
N ILE A 238 -9.71 23.68 -0.85
CA ILE A 238 -9.79 23.07 -2.18
C ILE A 238 -11.27 22.80 -2.48
N GLN A 239 -11.75 23.20 -3.66
CA GLN A 239 -13.11 22.90 -4.11
C GLN A 239 -13.17 21.50 -4.75
N PRO A 240 -13.85 20.51 -4.14
CA PRO A 240 -14.03 19.22 -4.78
C PRO A 240 -15.10 19.33 -5.87
N THR A 241 -14.83 18.77 -7.05
CA THR A 241 -15.76 18.78 -8.20
C THR A 241 -15.86 17.39 -8.84
N ALA A 242 -17.06 17.04 -9.31
CA ALA A 242 -17.27 15.84 -10.09
C ALA A 242 -17.28 16.16 -11.59
N CYS A 243 -16.75 15.26 -12.42
CA CYS A 243 -16.91 15.36 -13.87
C CYS A 243 -18.40 15.27 -14.28
N ARG A 244 -18.79 15.93 -15.37
CA ARG A 244 -20.18 15.87 -15.84
C ARG A 244 -20.49 14.47 -16.36
N VAL A 245 -21.54 13.85 -15.80
CA VAL A 245 -22.02 12.52 -16.19
C VAL A 245 -22.29 12.48 -17.71
N ARG A 246 -21.75 11.47 -18.40
CA ARG A 246 -21.89 11.20 -19.86
C ARG A 246 -21.13 12.15 -20.80
N LYS A 247 -20.04 12.79 -20.36
CA LYS A 247 -19.06 13.42 -21.27
C LYS A 247 -17.63 12.91 -21.00
N PRO A 248 -17.13 11.93 -21.77
CA PRO A 248 -15.78 11.35 -21.63
C PRO A 248 -14.61 12.35 -21.79
N ARG A 249 -14.89 13.61 -22.15
CA ARG A 249 -13.87 14.59 -22.59
C ARG A 249 -13.38 15.53 -21.50
N ASP A 250 -13.98 15.49 -20.30
CA ASP A 250 -13.62 16.35 -19.17
C ASP A 250 -12.35 15.86 -18.41
N LYS A 251 -11.86 14.65 -18.73
CA LYS A 251 -10.80 13.90 -18.03
C LYS A 251 -9.63 13.44 -18.91
N GLY A 252 -9.54 13.95 -20.14
CA GLY A 252 -8.53 13.53 -21.12
C GLY A 252 -7.07 13.54 -20.62
N PRO A 253 -6.62 14.53 -19.81
CA PRO A 253 -5.23 14.57 -19.33
C PRO A 253 -4.87 13.42 -18.39
N VAL A 254 -5.70 13.11 -17.40
CA VAL A 254 -5.41 12.00 -16.47
C VAL A 254 -5.54 10.65 -17.18
N GLU A 255 -6.50 10.46 -18.09
CA GLU A 255 -6.57 9.23 -18.91
C GLU A 255 -5.32 9.05 -19.79
N SER A 256 -4.87 10.13 -20.45
CA SER A 256 -3.62 10.14 -21.22
C SER A 256 -2.42 9.84 -20.34
N SER A 257 -2.34 10.47 -19.17
CA SER A 257 -1.24 10.28 -18.22
C SER A 257 -1.19 8.87 -17.68
N VAL A 258 -2.34 8.27 -17.32
CA VAL A 258 -2.44 6.87 -16.89
C VAL A 258 -1.84 5.94 -17.96
N ASN A 259 -2.23 6.12 -19.23
CA ASN A 259 -1.69 5.31 -20.33
C ASN A 259 -0.17 5.49 -20.51
N GLN A 260 0.34 6.72 -20.34
CA GLN A 260 1.77 7.01 -20.39
C GLN A 260 2.52 6.37 -19.21
N LEU A 261 1.95 6.41 -18.01
CA LEU A 261 2.52 5.79 -16.82
C LEU A 261 2.52 4.25 -16.91
N TYR A 262 1.50 3.63 -17.52
CA TYR A 262 1.56 2.19 -17.83
C TYR A 262 2.74 1.86 -18.74
N THR A 263 2.86 2.60 -19.84
CA THR A 263 3.91 2.34 -20.83
C THR A 263 5.31 2.59 -20.26
N TYR A 264 5.45 3.56 -19.35
CA TYR A 264 6.74 3.91 -18.76
C TYR A 264 7.07 3.09 -17.50
N ILE A 265 6.22 3.20 -16.48
CA ILE A 265 6.48 2.66 -15.14
C ILE A 265 6.15 1.18 -15.08
N TYR A 266 4.92 0.79 -15.45
CA TYR A 266 4.47 -0.61 -15.30
C TYR A 266 5.35 -1.56 -16.11
N ALA A 267 5.72 -1.18 -17.34
CA ALA A 267 6.61 -1.96 -18.18
C ALA A 267 8.00 -2.20 -17.56
N ARG A 268 8.49 -1.31 -16.70
CA ARG A 268 9.81 -1.43 -16.05
C ARG A 268 9.78 -2.29 -14.79
N ILE A 269 8.65 -2.32 -14.09
CA ILE A 269 8.50 -3.07 -12.84
C ILE A 269 7.81 -4.42 -13.02
N GLN A 270 7.42 -4.79 -14.26
CA GLN A 270 6.66 -6.01 -14.53
C GLN A 270 7.36 -7.30 -14.07
N ASP A 271 8.70 -7.30 -14.09
CA ASP A 271 9.54 -8.44 -13.71
C ASP A 271 10.09 -8.30 -12.27
N GLU A 272 9.74 -7.21 -11.57
CA GLU A 272 10.16 -6.96 -10.20
C GLU A 272 9.12 -7.53 -9.20
N VAL A 273 9.59 -8.08 -8.08
CA VAL A 273 8.74 -8.67 -7.04
C VAL A 273 8.76 -7.79 -5.79
N PHE A 274 7.58 -7.35 -5.35
CA PHE A 274 7.41 -6.52 -4.16
C PHE A 274 6.69 -7.29 -3.05
N TYR A 275 7.22 -7.21 -1.84
CA TYR A 275 6.65 -7.91 -0.67
C TYR A 275 5.93 -6.98 0.31
N ASP A 276 6.16 -5.68 0.19
CA ASP A 276 5.53 -4.66 1.01
C ASP A 276 5.25 -3.42 0.17
N ILE A 277 4.20 -2.69 0.58
CA ILE A 277 3.70 -1.57 -0.19
C ILE A 277 4.65 -0.37 -0.20
N ASN A 278 5.51 -0.25 0.82
CA ASN A 278 6.45 0.86 0.91
C ASN A 278 7.58 0.68 -0.11
N ALA A 279 8.09 -0.54 -0.28
CA ALA A 279 9.06 -0.89 -1.32
C ALA A 279 8.48 -0.63 -2.72
N LEU A 280 7.23 -1.05 -2.97
CA LEU A 280 6.54 -0.77 -4.23
C LEU A 280 6.43 0.75 -4.47
N ASN A 281 5.92 1.51 -3.50
CA ASN A 281 5.78 2.96 -3.64
C ASN A 281 7.12 3.67 -3.84
N SER A 282 8.17 3.25 -3.13
CA SER A 282 9.51 3.82 -3.31
C SER A 282 9.99 3.65 -4.75
N ARG A 283 9.78 2.46 -5.33
CA ARG A 283 10.14 2.19 -6.73
C ARG A 283 9.27 2.96 -7.73
N LEU A 284 7.97 3.09 -7.44
CA LEU A 284 7.06 3.90 -8.27
C LEU A 284 7.49 5.37 -8.28
N TRP A 285 7.87 5.94 -7.14
CA TRP A 285 8.29 7.34 -7.04
C TRP A 285 9.63 7.61 -7.71
N GLU A 286 10.59 6.68 -7.62
CA GLU A 286 11.85 6.75 -8.37
C GLU A 286 11.59 6.85 -9.88
N LEU A 287 10.78 5.94 -10.43
CA LEU A 287 10.44 5.93 -11.85
C LEU A 287 9.57 7.12 -12.26
N LEU A 288 8.74 7.62 -11.36
CA LEU A 288 7.94 8.83 -11.59
C LEU A 288 8.84 10.06 -11.70
N ASP A 289 9.83 10.22 -10.83
CA ASP A 289 10.77 11.34 -10.89
C ASP A 289 11.64 11.28 -12.15
N GLU A 290 12.09 10.09 -12.56
CA GLU A 290 12.74 9.90 -13.86
C GLU A 290 11.84 10.32 -15.02
N TYR A 291 10.57 9.91 -15.01
CA TYR A 291 9.59 10.25 -16.04
C TYR A 291 9.35 11.76 -16.12
N CYS A 292 9.20 12.43 -14.97
CA CYS A 292 8.99 13.86 -14.87
C CYS A 292 10.20 14.68 -15.31
N SER A 293 11.41 14.12 -15.22
CA SER A 293 12.68 14.74 -15.63
C SER A 293 12.95 14.64 -17.13
N LYS A 294 12.14 13.90 -17.89
CA LYS A 294 12.31 13.79 -19.34
C LYS A 294 11.89 15.05 -20.09
N PRO A 295 12.51 15.34 -21.25
CA PRO A 295 12.09 16.43 -22.11
C PRO A 295 10.59 16.35 -22.46
N TYR A 296 9.89 17.44 -22.21
CA TYR A 296 8.46 17.60 -22.41
C TYR A 296 8.14 19.07 -22.74
N LYS A 297 7.46 19.32 -23.87
CA LYS A 297 7.12 20.67 -24.38
C LYS A 297 8.30 21.67 -24.39
N GLY A 298 9.52 21.18 -24.67
CA GLY A 298 10.73 22.02 -24.70
C GLY A 298 11.38 22.29 -23.33
N SER A 299 10.87 21.70 -22.25
CA SER A 299 11.41 21.76 -20.89
C SER A 299 11.21 20.42 -20.17
N THR A 300 10.99 20.39 -18.86
CA THR A 300 10.52 19.22 -18.10
C THR A 300 9.15 19.52 -17.47
N ARG A 301 8.42 18.48 -17.05
CA ARG A 301 7.12 18.66 -16.36
C ARG A 301 7.28 19.45 -15.08
N TRP A 302 8.34 19.15 -14.33
CA TRP A 302 8.69 19.84 -13.09
C TRP A 302 9.00 21.31 -13.29
N ASP A 303 9.73 21.64 -14.35
CA ASP A 303 10.08 23.04 -14.64
C ASP A 303 8.84 23.85 -15.01
N ILE A 304 7.97 23.32 -15.89
CA ILE A 304 6.69 23.95 -16.25
C ILE A 304 5.82 24.16 -15.01
N PHE A 305 5.68 23.13 -14.16
CA PHE A 305 4.92 23.23 -12.92
C PHE A 305 5.47 24.33 -12.00
N ARG A 306 6.79 24.38 -11.79
CA ARG A 306 7.43 25.36 -10.90
C ARG A 306 7.35 26.78 -11.44
N SER A 307 7.50 26.98 -12.74
CA SER A 307 7.50 28.33 -13.34
C SER A 307 6.10 28.87 -13.57
N GLU A 308 5.13 28.02 -13.90
CA GLU A 308 3.81 28.46 -14.40
C GLU A 308 2.66 28.14 -13.44
N GLU A 309 2.71 27.02 -12.71
CA GLU A 309 1.59 26.58 -11.86
C GLU A 309 1.78 26.93 -10.38
N LEU A 310 2.92 26.56 -9.80
CA LEU A 310 3.23 26.73 -8.38
C LEU A 310 3.01 28.17 -7.87
N PRO A 311 3.35 29.25 -8.61
CA PRO A 311 3.10 30.62 -8.16
C PRO A 311 1.61 30.98 -8.00
N ASN A 312 0.70 30.20 -8.62
CA ASN A 312 -0.74 30.43 -8.61
C ASN A 312 -1.50 29.57 -7.58
N MET A 313 -0.78 28.73 -6.82
CA MET A 313 -1.33 27.75 -5.86
C MET A 313 -1.16 28.22 -4.42
N ASN A 314 -1.97 27.66 -3.51
CA ASN A 314 -1.84 27.95 -2.08
C ASN A 314 -0.72 27.09 -1.45
N PRO A 315 -0.02 27.59 -0.42
CA PRO A 315 1.00 26.80 0.28
C PRO A 315 0.37 25.67 1.11
N LEU A 316 1.15 24.63 1.38
CA LEU A 316 0.74 23.57 2.30
C LEU A 316 0.56 24.11 3.74
N PRO A 317 -0.39 23.57 4.51
CA PRO A 317 -0.51 23.87 5.94
C PRO A 317 0.65 23.25 6.73
N GLN A 318 0.86 23.74 7.96
CA GLN A 318 1.87 23.16 8.87
C GLN A 318 1.56 21.71 9.27
N THR A 319 0.28 21.38 9.35
CA THR A 319 -0.21 20.03 9.65
C THR A 319 -1.14 19.58 8.54
N MET A 320 -1.02 18.33 8.11
CA MET A 320 -1.91 17.77 7.10
C MET A 320 -3.21 17.30 7.75
N HIS A 321 -4.31 17.35 6.99
CA HIS A 321 -5.60 16.79 7.38
C HIS A 321 -5.46 15.31 7.70
N ARG A 322 -6.02 14.88 8.83
CA ARG A 322 -6.07 13.47 9.22
C ARG A 322 -7.51 12.98 9.16
N PHE A 323 -7.84 12.28 8.08
CA PHE A 323 -9.12 11.59 8.00
C PHE A 323 -9.21 10.51 9.07
N ARG A 324 -10.20 10.61 9.96
CA ARG A 324 -10.38 9.71 11.10
C ARG A 324 -11.81 9.17 11.15
N TYR A 325 -11.94 7.86 11.18
CA TYR A 325 -13.20 7.21 11.58
C TYR A 325 -13.44 7.39 13.07
N ARG A 326 -14.72 7.29 13.45
CA ARG A 326 -15.16 7.44 14.84
C ARG A 326 -16.26 6.43 15.12
N LYS A 327 -16.14 5.67 16.20
CA LYS A 327 -17.15 4.70 16.63
C LYS A 327 -17.25 4.69 18.14
N GLU A 328 -18.47 4.65 18.66
CA GLU A 328 -18.71 4.41 20.07
C GLU A 328 -19.04 2.94 20.33
N VAL A 329 -18.37 2.31 21.29
CA VAL A 329 -18.51 0.88 21.60
C VAL A 329 -18.52 0.68 23.11
N LYS A 330 -19.39 -0.20 23.61
CA LYS A 330 -19.32 -0.66 25.00
C LYS A 330 -18.18 -1.65 25.14
N LEU A 331 -17.22 -1.36 26.03
CA LEU A 331 -16.04 -2.21 26.19
C LEU A 331 -16.44 -3.57 26.79
N SER A 332 -16.07 -4.65 26.11
CA SER A 332 -16.37 -6.03 26.51
C SER A 332 -15.53 -6.47 27.72
N SER A 333 -15.89 -7.60 28.33
CA SER A 333 -15.11 -8.25 29.40
C SER A 333 -13.69 -8.63 28.99
N THR A 334 -13.45 -8.77 27.68
CA THR A 334 -12.12 -9.00 27.12
C THR A 334 -11.26 -7.74 27.08
N TYR A 335 -11.76 -6.55 27.48
CA TYR A 335 -11.03 -5.27 27.47
C TYR A 335 -10.40 -4.89 26.11
N HIS A 336 -10.99 -5.34 24.99
CA HIS A 336 -10.54 -5.00 23.64
C HIS A 336 -11.64 -4.33 22.82
N VAL A 337 -11.24 -3.44 21.91
CA VAL A 337 -12.10 -2.84 20.88
C VAL A 337 -11.69 -3.35 19.50
N CYS A 338 -12.69 -3.74 18.70
CA CYS A 338 -12.50 -4.17 17.32
C CYS A 338 -12.57 -2.96 16.39
N VAL A 339 -11.59 -2.81 15.51
CA VAL A 339 -11.49 -1.66 14.62
C VAL A 339 -11.24 -2.11 13.17
N GLY A 340 -11.74 -1.33 12.22
CA GLY A 340 -11.55 -1.51 10.78
C GLY A 340 -12.24 -2.74 10.16
N SER A 341 -12.09 -2.88 8.85
CA SER A 341 -12.58 -4.04 8.09
C SER A 341 -11.78 -5.31 8.35
N GLU A 342 -10.52 -5.17 8.75
CA GLU A 342 -9.63 -6.27 9.13
C GLU A 342 -10.03 -6.92 10.47
N ARG A 343 -10.91 -6.27 11.24
CA ARG A 343 -11.36 -6.71 12.57
C ARG A 343 -10.18 -6.95 13.53
N HIS A 344 -9.25 -6.00 13.59
CA HIS A 344 -8.13 -6.05 14.54
C HIS A 344 -8.58 -5.57 15.92
N PHE A 345 -8.08 -6.20 16.98
CA PHE A 345 -8.48 -5.96 18.36
C PHE A 345 -7.40 -5.18 19.12
N TYR A 346 -7.77 -4.03 19.68
CA TYR A 346 -6.87 -3.19 20.47
C TYR A 346 -7.29 -3.17 21.92
N SER A 347 -6.36 -3.43 22.82
CA SER A 347 -6.63 -3.41 24.25
C SER A 347 -6.92 -2.00 24.76
N VAL A 348 -7.78 -1.91 25.76
CA VAL A 348 -8.10 -0.69 26.53
C VAL A 348 -7.92 -1.04 28.01
N PRO A 349 -7.45 -0.12 28.88
CA PRO A 349 -7.31 -0.42 30.30
C PRO A 349 -8.57 -1.04 30.90
N TYR A 350 -8.41 -2.19 31.56
CA TYR A 350 -9.54 -3.00 32.06
C TYR A 350 -10.49 -2.24 33.01
N LYS A 351 -10.03 -1.16 33.63
CA LYS A 351 -10.85 -0.27 34.47
C LYS A 351 -12.05 0.35 33.74
N TYR A 352 -12.02 0.40 32.41
CA TYR A 352 -13.12 0.90 31.57
C TYR A 352 -14.07 -0.21 31.07
N VAL A 353 -13.89 -1.47 31.49
CA VAL A 353 -14.77 -2.58 31.07
C VAL A 353 -16.21 -2.28 31.47
N GLY A 354 -17.14 -2.50 30.55
CA GLY A 354 -18.56 -2.19 30.73
C GLY A 354 -18.94 -0.73 30.47
N GLN A 355 -17.97 0.19 30.35
CA GLN A 355 -18.22 1.58 29.98
C GLN A 355 -18.30 1.76 28.45
N LYS A 356 -18.92 2.84 28.00
CA LYS A 356 -18.89 3.24 26.58
C LYS A 356 -17.62 4.03 26.31
N VAL A 357 -16.87 3.61 25.30
CA VAL A 357 -15.66 4.28 24.84
C VAL A 357 -15.83 4.74 23.39
N LYS A 358 -15.31 5.92 23.07
CA LYS A 358 -15.21 6.43 21.71
C LYS A 358 -13.85 6.06 21.15
N VAL A 359 -13.85 5.29 20.08
CA VAL A 359 -12.65 4.88 19.35
C VAL A 359 -12.56 5.73 18.09
N MET A 360 -11.40 6.33 17.87
CA MET A 360 -11.08 7.09 16.67
C MET A 360 -9.84 6.49 16.02
N TRP A 361 -9.81 6.37 14.70
CA TRP A 361 -8.65 5.80 14.03
C TRP A 361 -8.46 6.33 12.62
N ASP A 362 -7.20 6.36 12.19
CA ASP A 362 -6.76 6.63 10.83
C ASP A 362 -5.85 5.49 10.34
N THR A 363 -5.06 5.75 9.29
CA THR A 363 -4.13 4.78 8.71
C THR A 363 -2.95 4.44 9.63
N GLU A 364 -2.69 5.24 10.66
CA GLU A 364 -1.47 5.15 11.49
C GLU A 364 -1.76 4.87 12.96
N LEU A 365 -2.85 5.41 13.51
CA LEU A 365 -3.15 5.34 14.95
C LEU A 365 -4.60 4.94 15.21
N VAL A 366 -4.77 4.24 16.33
CA VAL A 366 -6.05 4.01 17.00
C VAL A 366 -6.01 4.70 18.35
N GLU A 367 -6.93 5.62 18.58
CA GLU A 367 -7.09 6.38 19.83
C GLU A 367 -8.40 6.01 20.49
N VAL A 368 -8.39 5.89 21.81
CA VAL A 368 -9.57 5.55 22.62
C VAL A 368 -9.80 6.63 23.65
N TYR A 369 -11.05 7.06 23.77
CA TYR A 369 -11.51 8.08 24.70
C TYR A 369 -12.68 7.54 25.53
N CYS A 370 -12.77 7.97 26.78
CA CYS A 370 -13.92 7.72 27.65
C CYS A 370 -14.57 9.06 27.97
N GLY A 371 -15.74 9.33 27.39
CA GLY A 371 -16.30 10.69 27.38
C GLY A 371 -15.40 11.65 26.60
N THR A 372 -14.81 12.64 27.30
CA THR A 372 -13.85 13.61 26.75
C THR A 372 -12.40 13.30 27.13
N GLU A 373 -12.16 12.31 28.00
CA GLU A 373 -10.82 11.97 28.48
C GLU A 373 -10.12 11.02 27.50
N PHE A 374 -8.87 11.33 27.15
CA PHE A 374 -8.01 10.41 26.41
C PHE A 374 -7.58 9.25 27.29
N VAL A 375 -7.79 8.02 26.81
CA VAL A 375 -7.51 6.79 27.57
C VAL A 375 -6.20 6.15 27.12
N CYS A 376 -6.07 5.87 25.84
CA CYS A 376 -4.89 5.22 25.28
C CYS A 376 -4.83 5.34 23.76
N SER A 377 -3.64 5.15 23.18
CA SER A 377 -3.43 5.02 21.75
C SER A 377 -2.65 3.74 21.39
N HIS A 378 -2.79 3.26 20.17
CA HIS A 378 -2.02 2.16 19.59
C HIS A 378 -1.60 2.50 18.15
N PRO A 379 -0.41 2.05 17.70
CA PRO A 379 -0.10 1.97 16.28
C PRO A 379 -1.14 1.11 15.56
N ARG A 380 -1.58 1.55 14.39
CA ARG A 380 -2.53 0.83 13.55
C ARG A 380 -1.86 -0.41 12.96
N SER A 381 -2.50 -1.55 13.15
CA SER A 381 -2.19 -2.81 12.49
C SER A 381 -3.34 -3.23 11.59
N PHE A 382 -2.99 -3.67 10.38
CA PHE A 382 -3.94 -4.21 9.40
C PHE A 382 -3.95 -5.75 9.37
N THR A 383 -3.28 -6.41 10.33
CA THR A 383 -3.30 -7.88 10.43
C THR A 383 -4.71 -8.36 10.82
N PRO A 384 -5.39 -9.14 9.96
CA PRO A 384 -6.77 -9.53 10.22
C PRO A 384 -6.92 -10.37 11.49
N TYR A 385 -7.97 -10.10 12.27
CA TYR A 385 -8.35 -10.85 13.48
C TYR A 385 -7.29 -10.96 14.59
N ALA A 386 -6.20 -10.20 14.51
CA ALA A 386 -5.12 -10.22 15.48
C ALA A 386 -5.38 -9.25 16.66
N TYR A 387 -4.54 -9.34 17.69
CA TYR A 387 -4.65 -8.58 18.92
C TYR A 387 -3.39 -7.74 19.18
N SER A 388 -3.60 -6.46 19.48
CA SER A 388 -2.58 -5.52 19.97
C SER A 388 -2.85 -5.20 21.45
N THR A 389 -2.16 -5.93 22.32
CA THR A 389 -2.36 -5.88 23.77
C THR A 389 -1.21 -5.22 24.49
N LYS A 390 -1.49 -4.12 25.20
CA LYS A 390 -0.52 -3.49 26.11
C LYS A 390 -0.61 -4.16 27.47
N LYS A 391 0.53 -4.56 28.05
CA LYS A 391 0.60 -5.20 29.37
C LYS A 391 -0.06 -4.35 30.45
N GLU A 392 0.09 -3.02 30.37
CA GLU A 392 -0.53 -2.05 31.28
C GLU A 392 -2.06 -2.14 31.33
N HIS A 393 -2.69 -2.55 30.23
CA HIS A 393 -4.14 -2.61 30.12
C HIS A 393 -4.75 -3.84 30.81
N MET A 394 -3.93 -4.85 31.12
CA MET A 394 -4.39 -6.10 31.73
C MET A 394 -4.66 -5.97 33.25
N PRO A 395 -5.69 -6.64 33.78
CA PRO A 395 -5.84 -6.84 35.23
C PRO A 395 -4.65 -7.61 35.83
N GLU A 396 -4.37 -7.44 37.11
CA GLU A 396 -3.26 -8.12 37.79
C GLU A 396 -3.33 -9.65 37.68
N ALA A 397 -4.52 -10.23 37.81
CA ALA A 397 -4.73 -11.67 37.66
C ALA A 397 -4.33 -12.17 36.25
N HIS A 398 -4.64 -11.40 35.20
CA HIS A 398 -4.27 -11.74 33.83
C HIS A 398 -2.77 -11.52 33.57
N LYS A 399 -2.17 -10.47 34.15
CA LYS A 399 -0.70 -10.28 34.13
C LYS A 399 0.02 -11.46 34.79
N ALA A 400 -0.48 -11.94 35.92
CA ALA A 400 0.08 -13.10 36.62
C ALA A 400 -0.06 -14.38 35.79
N TYR A 401 -1.17 -14.55 35.09
CA TYR A 401 -1.38 -15.68 34.17
C TYR A 401 -0.50 -15.61 32.91
N GLU A 402 -0.30 -14.44 32.31
CA GLU A 402 0.62 -14.29 31.16
C GLU A 402 2.06 -14.59 31.58
N ARG A 403 2.49 -14.07 32.74
CA ARG A 403 3.79 -14.41 33.35
C ARG A 403 3.95 -15.91 33.62
N SER A 404 2.89 -16.65 33.88
CA SER A 404 2.97 -18.10 34.08
C SER A 404 3.08 -18.88 32.76
N LYS A 405 2.53 -18.34 31.66
CA LYS A 405 2.71 -18.90 30.30
C LYS A 405 4.09 -18.66 29.70
N GLU A 406 4.72 -17.53 30.00
CA GLU A 406 6.08 -17.20 29.54
C GLU A 406 7.18 -18.06 30.24
N GLN A 407 6.82 -18.90 31.22
CA GLN A 407 7.78 -19.73 31.94
C GLN A 407 8.24 -20.92 31.11
N ASN A 408 9.56 -21.06 30.98
CA ASN A 408 10.21 -22.27 30.49
C ASN A 408 10.97 -22.98 31.64
N ALA A 409 11.33 -24.24 31.44
CA ALA A 409 12.05 -25.05 32.41
C ALA A 409 13.36 -24.39 32.90
N SER A 410 14.08 -23.69 32.00
CA SER A 410 15.32 -23.00 32.36
C SER A 410 15.10 -21.82 33.30
N THR A 411 13.98 -21.09 33.18
CA THR A 411 13.62 -19.99 34.10
C THR A 411 13.37 -20.52 35.52
N LEU A 412 12.72 -21.69 35.65
CA LEU A 412 12.48 -22.32 36.96
C LEU A 412 13.79 -22.80 37.60
N LEU A 413 14.68 -23.41 36.82
CA LEU A 413 16.01 -23.85 37.27
C LEU A 413 16.88 -22.68 37.70
N TRP A 414 16.87 -21.59 36.93
CA TRP A 414 17.60 -20.37 37.26
C TRP A 414 17.10 -19.75 38.58
N ARG A 415 15.78 -19.64 38.78
CA ARG A 415 15.20 -19.17 40.05
C ARG A 415 15.58 -20.07 41.24
N ALA A 416 15.58 -21.39 41.04
CA ALA A 416 15.94 -22.35 42.07
C ALA A 416 17.42 -22.21 42.50
N SER A 417 18.31 -21.87 41.57
CA SER A 417 19.74 -21.70 41.86
C SER A 417 20.06 -20.56 42.84
N PHE A 418 19.22 -19.51 42.90
CA PHE A 418 19.39 -18.42 43.89
C PHE A 418 18.96 -18.79 45.31
N ILE A 419 18.26 -19.91 45.48
CA ILE A 419 17.89 -20.44 46.79
C ILE A 419 18.99 -21.40 47.25
N GLY A 420 19.42 -22.30 46.36
CA GLY A 420 20.58 -23.15 46.57
C GLY A 420 20.61 -24.38 45.66
N ALA A 421 21.71 -25.14 45.75
CA ALA A 421 21.99 -26.27 44.86
C ALA A 421 21.00 -27.44 45.06
N SER A 422 20.48 -27.63 46.27
CA SER A 422 19.52 -28.69 46.62
C SER A 422 18.13 -28.35 46.12
N THR A 423 17.73 -27.07 46.20
CA THR A 423 16.48 -26.57 45.61
C THR A 423 16.51 -26.68 44.09
N GLN A 424 17.65 -26.36 43.46
CA GLN A 424 17.85 -26.55 42.02
C GLN A 424 17.72 -28.02 41.60
N TRP A 425 18.33 -28.94 42.36
CA TRP A 425 18.19 -30.38 42.14
C TRP A 425 16.72 -30.82 42.24
N ALA A 426 15.97 -30.32 43.22
CA ALA A 426 14.57 -30.70 43.41
C ALA A 426 13.71 -30.26 42.22
N VAL A 427 13.90 -29.02 41.74
CA VAL A 427 13.20 -28.50 40.56
C VAL A 427 13.59 -29.26 39.29
N ASP A 428 14.88 -29.54 39.07
CA ASP A 428 15.35 -30.34 37.92
C ASP A 428 14.74 -31.75 37.91
N THR A 429 14.72 -32.39 39.07
CA THR A 429 14.19 -33.75 39.24
C THR A 429 12.66 -33.78 39.02
N MET A 430 11.93 -32.76 39.48
CA MET A 430 10.49 -32.63 39.25
C MET A 430 10.16 -32.40 37.77
N LEU A 431 10.97 -31.61 37.05
CA LEU A 431 10.81 -31.34 35.63
C LEU A 431 11.10 -32.56 34.76
N LYS A 432 12.10 -33.38 35.14
CA LYS A 432 12.48 -34.62 34.42
C LYS A 432 11.53 -35.79 34.66
N LYS A 433 10.72 -35.74 35.73
CA LYS A 433 9.79 -36.82 36.09
C LYS A 433 8.59 -36.93 35.13
N THR A 434 8.16 -35.83 34.51
CA THR A 434 7.02 -35.82 33.59
C THR A 434 7.48 -35.80 32.14
N ARG A 435 6.77 -36.53 31.26
CA ARG A 435 7.05 -36.53 29.80
C ARG A 435 6.94 -35.12 29.18
N PHE A 436 6.09 -34.28 29.76
CA PHE A 436 5.96 -32.87 29.41
C PHE A 436 6.32 -32.02 30.64
N PRO A 437 7.45 -31.29 30.63
CA PRO A 437 7.90 -30.48 31.78
C PRO A 437 6.86 -29.46 32.27
N GLN A 438 5.99 -28.98 31.38
CA GLN A 438 4.92 -28.04 31.69
C GLN A 438 3.96 -28.56 32.77
N GLN A 439 3.76 -29.88 32.88
CA GLN A 439 2.93 -30.50 33.91
C GLN A 439 3.53 -30.33 35.31
N ALA A 440 4.85 -30.17 35.42
CA ALA A 440 5.56 -30.00 36.69
C ALA A 440 5.71 -28.52 37.11
N TYR A 441 5.43 -27.55 36.23
CA TYR A 441 5.63 -26.12 36.51
C TYR A 441 4.84 -25.62 37.72
N GLY A 442 3.58 -26.06 37.86
CA GLY A 442 2.75 -25.69 39.02
C GLY A 442 3.37 -26.14 40.33
N ASN A 443 3.88 -27.38 40.38
CA ASN A 443 4.53 -27.93 41.57
C ASN A 443 5.89 -27.27 41.85
N CYS A 444 6.67 -26.96 40.81
CA CYS A 444 7.95 -26.25 40.95
C CYS A 444 7.74 -24.83 41.48
N ASN A 445 6.76 -24.09 40.96
CA ASN A 445 6.42 -22.77 41.48
C ASN A 445 5.92 -22.82 42.91
N ALA A 446 5.10 -23.82 43.25
CA ALA A 446 4.63 -24.01 44.61
C ALA A 446 5.77 -24.34 45.60
N LEU A 447 6.82 -25.04 45.15
CA LEU A 447 8.04 -25.29 45.94
C LEU A 447 8.83 -23.99 46.15
N LEU A 448 9.07 -23.23 45.06
CA LEU A 448 9.77 -21.95 45.13
C LEU A 448 9.03 -20.91 45.97
N GLY A 449 7.69 -20.93 45.96
CA GLY A 449 6.84 -20.06 46.79
C GLY A 449 6.88 -20.37 48.29
N LEU A 450 7.43 -21.53 48.71
CA LEU A 450 7.63 -21.80 50.14
C LEU A 450 8.67 -20.89 50.78
N VAL A 451 9.53 -20.25 49.96
CA VAL A 451 10.53 -19.29 50.42
C VAL A 451 9.89 -18.09 51.10
N ASP A 452 8.76 -17.60 50.58
CA ASP A 452 8.07 -16.44 51.17
C ASP A 452 7.54 -16.74 52.57
N LYS A 453 7.23 -18.01 52.87
CA LYS A 453 6.67 -18.45 54.16
C LYS A 453 7.72 -18.93 55.15
N TYR A 454 8.75 -19.64 54.69
CA TYR A 454 9.72 -20.32 55.56
C TYR A 454 11.16 -19.77 55.44
N GLY A 455 11.42 -18.88 54.49
CA GLY A 455 12.75 -18.33 54.23
C GLY A 455 13.63 -19.27 53.38
N LYS A 456 14.65 -18.68 52.74
CA LYS A 456 15.50 -19.38 51.76
C LYS A 456 16.27 -20.56 52.37
N GLU A 457 16.87 -20.35 53.54
CA GLU A 457 17.74 -21.34 54.20
C GLU A 457 16.97 -22.60 54.61
N ARG A 458 15.76 -22.43 55.16
CA ARG A 458 14.90 -23.55 55.57
C ARG A 458 14.46 -24.38 54.37
N VAL A 459 14.06 -23.73 53.29
CA VAL A 459 13.66 -24.40 52.04
C VAL A 459 14.84 -25.17 51.44
N GLU A 460 16.03 -24.58 51.42
CA GLU A 460 17.24 -25.26 50.94
C GLU A 460 17.61 -26.47 51.82
N ARG A 461 17.53 -26.36 53.16
CA ARG A 461 17.74 -27.50 54.07
C ARG A 461 16.71 -28.61 53.85
N ALA A 462 15.43 -28.25 53.68
CA ALA A 462 14.39 -29.23 53.39
C ALA A 462 14.63 -29.96 52.06
N CYS A 463 15.05 -29.23 51.02
CA CYS A 463 15.46 -29.82 49.75
C CYS A 463 16.71 -30.68 49.86
N HIS A 464 17.67 -30.29 50.71
CA HIS A 464 18.86 -31.08 51.00
C HIS A 464 18.52 -32.41 51.70
N MET A 465 17.66 -32.37 52.73
CA MET A 465 17.19 -33.59 53.40
C MET A 465 16.46 -34.53 52.43
N MET A 466 15.58 -34.01 51.56
CA MET A 466 14.94 -34.83 50.54
C MET A 466 15.94 -35.50 49.59
N LYS A 467 16.98 -34.77 49.17
CA LYS A 467 18.05 -35.29 48.31
C LYS A 467 18.85 -36.41 48.95
N MET A 468 19.05 -36.35 50.27
CA MET A 468 19.76 -37.38 51.03
C MET A 468 18.89 -38.62 51.28
N GLU A 469 17.60 -38.43 51.57
CA GLU A 469 16.69 -39.52 51.95
C GLU A 469 16.01 -40.20 50.75
N THR A 470 15.91 -39.53 49.59
CA THR A 470 15.14 -40.02 48.44
C THR A 470 15.77 -39.68 47.08
N SER A 471 15.55 -40.53 46.09
CA SER A 471 15.98 -40.31 44.70
C SER A 471 15.00 -39.46 43.87
N THR A 472 13.87 -39.04 44.46
CA THR A 472 12.83 -38.29 43.75
C THR A 472 12.40 -37.07 44.54
N ALA A 473 12.13 -35.96 43.85
CA ALA A 473 11.64 -34.74 44.47
C ALA A 473 10.10 -34.65 44.41
N SER A 474 9.50 -34.27 45.55
CA SER A 474 8.05 -34.08 45.68
C SER A 474 7.73 -32.86 46.52
N LEU A 475 6.82 -32.02 46.02
CA LEU A 475 6.33 -30.85 46.75
C LEU A 475 5.71 -31.21 48.11
N GLN A 476 5.01 -32.34 48.19
CA GLN A 476 4.34 -32.76 49.43
C GLN A 476 5.34 -33.17 50.50
N VAL A 477 6.44 -33.82 50.11
CA VAL A 477 7.53 -34.18 51.03
C VAL A 477 8.22 -32.91 51.54
N ALA A 478 8.50 -31.95 50.65
CA ALA A 478 9.08 -30.65 51.04
C ALA A 478 8.21 -29.91 52.06
N ARG A 479 6.88 -29.87 51.82
CA ARG A 479 5.91 -29.28 52.75
C ARG A 479 5.89 -30.00 54.08
N ASN A 480 5.89 -31.33 54.09
CA ASN A 480 5.87 -32.12 55.32
C ASN A 480 7.13 -31.91 56.17
N ILE A 481 8.31 -31.79 55.54
CA ILE A 481 9.57 -31.52 56.25
C ILE A 481 9.51 -30.15 56.93
N LEU A 482 9.09 -29.11 56.19
CA LEU A 482 9.00 -27.74 56.70
C LEU A 482 7.90 -27.56 57.75
N MET A 483 6.73 -28.19 57.56
CA MET A 483 5.61 -28.10 58.51
C MET A 483 5.92 -28.79 59.84
N ASN A 484 6.65 -29.90 59.80
CA ASN A 484 7.04 -30.65 61.00
C ASN A 484 8.41 -30.21 61.56
N ASN A 485 8.97 -29.09 61.07
CA ASN A 485 10.26 -28.55 61.49
C ASN A 485 11.42 -29.56 61.45
N ARG A 486 11.33 -30.59 60.60
CA ARG A 486 12.39 -31.60 60.46
C ARG A 486 13.68 -31.00 59.88
N ASP A 487 13.56 -29.90 59.14
CA ASP A 487 14.67 -29.10 58.62
C ASP A 487 15.51 -28.41 59.70
N LEU A 488 15.02 -28.38 60.96
CA LEU A 488 15.69 -27.78 62.12
C LEU A 488 16.28 -28.84 63.07
N ALA A 489 16.05 -30.14 62.81
CA ALA A 489 16.45 -31.21 63.73
C ALA A 489 17.96 -31.56 63.68
N MET A 490 18.72 -30.98 62.75
CA MET A 490 20.17 -31.16 62.65
C MET A 490 20.93 -29.95 63.22
N GLU A 491 20.81 -29.75 64.53
CA GLU A 491 21.86 -29.07 65.33
C GLU A 491 22.21 -29.83 66.60
N ASN A 492 21.35 -30.74 67.09
CA ASN A 492 21.65 -31.65 68.19
C ASN A 492 21.48 -33.10 67.73
N GLY A 493 22.59 -33.83 67.64
CA GLY A 493 22.62 -35.24 67.29
C GLY A 493 22.05 -36.16 68.38
N GLU A 494 20.78 -36.01 68.72
CA GLU A 494 20.05 -37.00 69.51
C GLU A 494 19.10 -37.80 68.62
N ILE A 495 19.28 -39.11 68.62
CA ILE A 495 18.39 -40.07 67.99
C ILE A 495 17.06 -40.03 68.76
N VAL A 496 16.03 -39.38 68.19
CA VAL A 496 14.70 -39.23 68.85
C VAL A 496 13.77 -40.43 68.62
N SER A 497 14.25 -41.54 68.04
CA SER A 497 13.42 -42.74 67.90
C SER A 497 14.23 -44.02 67.85
N GLN A 498 14.08 -44.85 68.88
CA GLN A 498 14.31 -46.28 68.78
C GLN A 498 12.99 -46.97 68.46
N VAL A 499 13.00 -47.88 67.50
CA VAL A 499 11.86 -48.76 67.20
C VAL A 499 11.47 -49.50 68.49
N PRO A 500 10.20 -49.48 68.93
CA PRO A 500 9.80 -50.24 70.11
C PRO A 500 10.06 -51.72 69.86
N LYS A 501 10.82 -52.37 70.75
CA LYS A 501 10.86 -53.84 70.79
C LYS A 501 9.46 -54.32 71.16
N ASN A 502 8.80 -54.97 70.21
CA ASN A 502 7.52 -55.61 70.42
C ASN A 502 7.75 -57.13 70.33
N ASP A 503 7.50 -57.85 71.42
CA ASP A 503 7.60 -59.32 71.45
C ASP A 503 6.41 -60.01 70.73
N ASN A 504 5.44 -59.23 70.24
CA ASN A 504 4.26 -59.74 69.52
C ASN A 504 4.37 -59.66 67.99
N VAL A 505 5.58 -59.72 67.42
CA VAL A 505 5.73 -59.92 65.97
C VAL A 505 5.47 -61.39 65.66
N ARG A 506 4.22 -61.73 65.31
CA ARG A 506 3.90 -63.04 64.73
C ARG A 506 4.62 -63.16 63.39
N GLY A 507 5.59 -64.06 63.31
CA GLY A 507 6.32 -64.36 62.08
C GLY A 507 5.42 -65.04 61.05
N ALA A 508 5.85 -64.99 59.78
CA ALA A 508 5.12 -65.55 58.64
C ALA A 508 4.79 -67.06 58.75
N GLY A 509 5.38 -67.79 59.71
CA GLY A 509 5.18 -69.22 59.93
C GLY A 509 3.87 -69.64 60.60
N GLU A 510 3.09 -68.73 61.21
CA GLU A 510 1.78 -69.09 61.78
C GLU A 510 0.61 -69.00 60.77
N TYR A 511 0.81 -68.38 59.61
CA TYR A 511 -0.21 -68.35 58.55
C TYR A 511 -0.38 -69.70 57.83
N SER A 512 0.47 -70.68 58.13
CA SER A 512 0.41 -72.03 57.56
C SER A 512 -0.70 -72.90 58.18
N ILE A 513 -1.19 -72.59 59.39
CA ILE A 513 -2.16 -73.43 60.11
C ILE A 513 -3.62 -73.09 59.75
N VAL A 514 -3.88 -71.88 59.24
CA VAL A 514 -5.24 -71.45 58.88
C VAL A 514 -5.67 -71.96 57.49
N MET A 515 -4.73 -72.43 56.65
CA MET A 515 -5.05 -72.99 55.32
C MET A 515 -5.38 -74.49 55.34
N GLU A 516 -5.00 -75.25 56.36
CA GLU A 516 -5.34 -76.69 56.45
C GLU A 516 -6.74 -76.95 57.04
N LEU A 517 -7.27 -76.03 57.85
CA LEU A 517 -8.62 -76.17 58.42
C LEU A 517 -9.75 -75.84 57.43
N TYR A 518 -9.49 -75.12 56.34
CA TYR A 518 -10.47 -74.86 55.27
C TYR A 518 -10.33 -75.80 54.05
N ALA A 519 -9.34 -76.69 54.03
CA ALA A 519 -9.17 -77.68 52.96
C ALA A 519 -9.91 -79.01 53.22
N ASN A 520 -10.32 -79.29 54.46
CA ASN A 520 -11.00 -80.54 54.84
C ASN A 520 -12.53 -80.45 55.01
N ASP A 521 -13.12 -79.26 55.08
CA ASP A 521 -14.59 -79.09 55.21
C ASP A 521 -15.35 -79.04 53.85
N GLY A 522 -14.67 -79.29 52.74
CA GLY A 522 -15.23 -79.24 51.38
C GLY A 522 -15.50 -80.58 50.69
N LYS A 523 -15.36 -81.72 51.39
CA LYS A 523 -15.54 -83.05 50.82
C LYS A 523 -16.36 -83.98 51.72
N GLU A 524 -17.62 -83.65 52.00
CA GLU A 524 -18.54 -84.68 52.54
C GLU A 524 -20.04 -84.39 52.31
N GLU A 525 -20.44 -83.87 51.15
CA GLU A 525 -21.87 -83.81 50.80
C GLU A 525 -22.15 -84.03 49.31
N GLN A 526 -21.71 -85.19 48.78
CA GLN A 526 -22.31 -85.85 47.61
C GLN A 526 -22.16 -87.37 47.73
N ALA A 527 -23.15 -88.02 48.33
CA ALA A 527 -23.56 -89.40 48.07
C ALA A 527 -25.08 -89.51 48.30
#